data_AF-A0A2N5RIM0-F1
#
_entry.id   AF-A0A2N5RIM0-F1
#
_cell.length_a   1.000
_cell.length_b   1.000
_cell.length_c   1.000
_cell.angle_alpha   90.00
_cell.angle_beta   90.00
_cell.angle_gamma   90.00
#
_symmetry.space_group_name_H-M   'P 1'
#
loop_
_entity.id
_entity.type
_entity.pdbx_description
1 polymer ?
#
loop_
_entity_poly.entity_id
_entity_poly.type
_entity_poly.pdbx_seq_one_letter_code
_entity_poly.pdbx_strand_id
1 'polypeptide(L)'
;MYVMPLVIGYLLGSILPAYFLTRMMLGIDIRSVGSGHAGTTNVYREVGLWPAVVTAFYDSTKGILAIQIAEAMGYPDYISFLSGYFAVIGHVFPFYLHFRGGKGAATTVGLLLFSLWNTWLTLPFPTLLTDLFFLLLIVSVLSWTTKKGDVVGIFVLPALSVLLTLRRVNDIWFIWLLIVTLMFINLKNILEEKLIELDEAGWRVFIRPTSFLLFVLGMTMEKGDFLLLTTVVFSVFFLADVVRLLSKRIHRFFHEELEFKIYRKDERKQISSISLFLLGVILSFLLFDKHIAFTAGCFLAFGDMAAKIIGASFGKRKLFDKTVEGTMVGLVIDLFIAYAISLSGLLDLSSALIGGLTATVCEILPLSIDDNVSVPLCSSLVMSLL
;
A
#
# COMPACT_ATOMS: atom_id res chain seq x y z
N MET A 1 -31.86 3.44 -18.65
CA MET A 1 -32.59 2.48 -17.79
C MET A 1 -31.63 1.72 -16.85
N TYR A 2 -30.58 2.37 -16.32
CA TYR A 2 -29.51 1.71 -15.52
C TYR A 2 -29.55 2.03 -14.03
N VAL A 3 -30.48 2.88 -13.59
CA VAL A 3 -30.59 3.32 -12.19
C VAL A 3 -31.17 2.22 -11.30
N MET A 4 -32.08 1.40 -11.83
CA MET A 4 -32.76 0.34 -11.09
C MET A 4 -31.81 -0.65 -10.39
N PRO A 5 -30.83 -1.28 -11.06
CA PRO A 5 -29.91 -2.21 -10.40
C PRO A 5 -29.07 -1.52 -9.32
N LEU A 6 -28.67 -0.26 -9.51
CA LEU A 6 -27.92 0.50 -8.51
C LEU A 6 -28.74 0.77 -7.26
N VAL A 7 -30.04 1.09 -7.43
CA VAL A 7 -30.97 1.26 -6.32
C VAL A 7 -31.17 -0.06 -5.58
N ILE A 8 -31.34 -1.18 -6.29
CA ILE A 8 -31.45 -2.51 -5.68
C ILE A 8 -30.20 -2.82 -4.86
N GLY A 9 -29.00 -2.62 -5.43
CA GLY A 9 -27.74 -2.80 -4.74
C GLY A 9 -27.64 -1.96 -3.47
N TYR A 10 -27.98 -0.67 -3.54
CA TYR A 10 -28.01 0.22 -2.37
C TYR A 10 -28.98 -0.25 -1.29
N LEU A 11 -30.19 -0.69 -1.66
CA LEU A 11 -31.19 -1.17 -0.72
C LEU A 11 -30.75 -2.47 -0.04
N LEU A 12 -30.19 -3.42 -0.78
CA LEU A 12 -29.59 -4.64 -0.23
C LEU A 12 -28.43 -4.31 0.72
N GLY A 13 -27.55 -3.41 0.30
CA GLY A 13 -26.45 -2.91 1.11
C GLY A 13 -26.91 -2.28 2.43
N SER A 14 -28.02 -1.54 2.37
CA SER A 14 -28.61 -0.84 3.50
C SER A 14 -29.22 -1.76 4.54
N ILE A 15 -29.39 -3.06 4.28
CA ILE A 15 -29.78 -4.01 5.31
C ILE A 15 -28.56 -4.29 6.19
N LEU A 16 -28.62 -3.91 7.48
CA LEU A 16 -27.54 -4.10 8.44
C LEU A 16 -27.99 -5.10 9.52
N PRO A 17 -27.66 -6.40 9.39
CA PRO A 17 -27.96 -7.40 10.43
C PRO A 17 -27.39 -7.01 11.79
N ALA A 18 -26.23 -6.33 11.82
CA ALA A 18 -25.65 -5.78 13.03
C ALA A 18 -26.63 -4.93 13.83
N TYR A 19 -27.41 -4.09 13.15
CA TYR A 19 -28.40 -3.22 13.78
C TYR A 19 -29.61 -4.03 14.27
N PHE A 20 -30.19 -4.86 13.39
CA PHE A 20 -31.40 -5.62 13.71
C PHE A 20 -31.18 -6.65 14.82
N LEU A 21 -30.12 -7.46 14.72
CA LEU A 21 -29.81 -8.50 15.70
C LEU A 21 -29.51 -7.91 17.08
N THR A 22 -28.72 -6.84 17.14
CA THR A 22 -28.43 -6.16 18.41
C THR A 22 -29.71 -5.61 19.04
N ARG A 23 -30.56 -4.95 18.25
CA ARG A 23 -31.82 -4.38 18.73
C ARG A 23 -32.81 -5.46 19.20
N MET A 24 -32.87 -6.60 18.51
CA MET A 24 -33.73 -7.73 18.89
C MET A 24 -33.25 -8.43 20.15
N MET A 25 -31.94 -8.61 20.32
CA MET A 25 -31.37 -9.40 21.42
C MET A 25 -31.16 -8.59 22.70
N LEU A 26 -30.76 -7.33 22.57
CA LEU A 26 -30.34 -6.48 23.69
C LEU A 26 -31.20 -5.22 23.84
N GLY A 27 -32.08 -4.90 22.89
CA GLY A 27 -32.91 -3.70 22.94
C GLY A 27 -32.16 -2.38 22.70
N ILE A 28 -30.87 -2.44 22.36
CA ILE A 28 -30.01 -1.26 22.17
C ILE A 28 -29.61 -1.06 20.70
N ASP A 29 -29.20 0.17 20.37
CA ASP A 29 -28.60 0.48 19.07
C ASP A 29 -27.11 0.11 19.09
N ILE A 30 -26.67 -0.74 18.17
CA ILE A 30 -25.25 -1.12 18.06
C ILE A 30 -24.31 0.08 17.84
N ARG A 31 -24.84 1.20 17.36
CA ARG A 31 -24.09 2.44 17.10
C ARG A 31 -23.88 3.30 18.35
N SER A 32 -24.56 2.98 19.46
CA SER A 32 -24.35 3.67 20.75
C SER A 32 -23.36 2.93 21.67
N VAL A 33 -22.77 1.82 21.22
CA VAL A 33 -21.86 0.99 22.01
C VAL A 33 -20.58 0.64 21.26
N GLY A 34 -19.53 0.30 22.00
CA GLY A 34 -18.22 -0.10 21.46
C GLY A 34 -17.63 0.94 20.50
N SER A 35 -17.33 0.50 19.28
CA SER A 35 -16.76 1.34 18.21
C SER A 35 -17.76 2.30 17.56
N GLY A 36 -19.05 2.21 17.89
CA GLY A 36 -20.12 3.03 17.29
C GLY A 36 -20.47 2.69 15.85
N HIS A 37 -19.85 1.66 15.25
CA HIS A 37 -20.12 1.23 13.88
C HIS A 37 -21.04 0.00 13.87
N ALA A 38 -22.00 -0.02 12.96
CA ALA A 38 -22.90 -1.15 12.76
C ALA A 38 -22.26 -2.24 11.88
N GLY A 39 -21.19 -2.87 12.36
CA GLY A 39 -20.45 -3.91 11.64
C GLY A 39 -20.09 -5.11 12.52
N THR A 40 -19.66 -6.19 11.87
CA THR A 40 -19.34 -7.50 12.46
C THR A 40 -18.49 -7.42 13.73
N THR A 41 -17.39 -6.67 13.71
CA THR A 41 -16.46 -6.59 14.85
C THR A 41 -17.12 -6.00 16.09
N ASN A 42 -18.00 -5.01 15.91
CA ASN A 42 -18.73 -4.42 17.03
C ASN A 42 -19.75 -5.41 17.58
N VAL A 43 -20.49 -6.09 16.70
CA VAL A 43 -21.44 -7.14 17.10
C VAL A 43 -20.75 -8.27 17.87
N TYR A 44 -19.55 -8.68 17.43
CA TYR A 44 -18.78 -9.71 18.12
C TYR A 44 -18.42 -9.32 19.56
N ARG A 45 -18.02 -8.05 19.76
CA ARG A 45 -17.61 -7.52 21.07
C ARG A 45 -18.79 -7.25 22.00
N GLU A 46 -19.88 -6.71 21.46
CA GLU A 46 -21.00 -6.19 22.27
C GLU A 46 -22.17 -7.18 22.41
N VAL A 47 -22.31 -8.13 21.48
CA VAL A 47 -23.47 -9.06 21.44
C VAL A 47 -23.04 -10.52 21.53
N GLY A 48 -22.04 -10.92 20.74
CA GLY A 48 -21.45 -12.26 20.79
C GLY A 48 -21.18 -12.89 19.42
N LEU A 49 -20.65 -14.11 19.44
CA LEU A 49 -20.15 -14.81 18.25
C LEU A 49 -21.25 -15.12 17.22
N TRP A 50 -22.37 -15.70 17.64
CA TRP A 50 -23.41 -16.14 16.70
C TRP A 50 -24.03 -14.99 15.89
N PRO A 51 -24.43 -13.86 16.50
CA PRO A 51 -24.91 -12.69 15.74
C PRO A 51 -23.82 -12.10 14.84
N ALA A 52 -22.56 -12.14 15.26
CA ALA A 52 -21.45 -11.66 14.47
C ALA A 52 -21.21 -12.54 13.23
N VAL A 53 -21.32 -13.87 13.34
CA VAL A 53 -21.18 -14.78 12.19
C VAL A 53 -22.27 -14.51 11.15
N VAL A 54 -23.53 -14.37 11.57
CA VAL A 54 -24.64 -14.04 10.66
C VAL A 54 -24.41 -12.68 9.99
N THR A 55 -23.99 -11.68 10.77
CA THR A 55 -23.65 -10.35 10.25
C THR A 55 -22.51 -10.43 9.23
N ALA A 56 -21.43 -11.16 9.54
CA ALA A 56 -20.29 -11.32 8.65
C ALA A 56 -20.69 -11.99 7.33
N PHE A 57 -21.44 -13.09 7.42
CA PHE A 57 -21.89 -13.84 6.25
C PHE A 57 -22.73 -12.95 5.33
N TYR A 58 -23.72 -12.25 5.87
CA TYR A 58 -24.55 -11.35 5.06
C TYR A 58 -23.75 -10.16 4.52
N ASP A 59 -22.97 -9.47 5.36
CA ASP A 59 -22.24 -8.27 4.94
C ASP A 59 -21.21 -8.57 3.86
N SER A 60 -20.59 -9.76 3.86
CA SER A 60 -19.64 -10.19 2.82
C SER A 60 -20.32 -10.69 1.54
N THR A 61 -21.56 -11.18 1.60
CA THR A 61 -22.24 -11.75 0.42
C THR A 61 -23.21 -10.80 -0.26
N LYS A 62 -23.76 -9.80 0.44
CA LYS A 62 -24.81 -8.91 -0.12
C LYS A 62 -24.40 -8.14 -1.37
N GLY A 63 -23.13 -7.77 -1.50
CA GLY A 63 -22.62 -7.14 -2.73
C GLY A 63 -22.61 -8.11 -3.91
N ILE A 64 -22.26 -9.38 -3.67
CA ILE A 64 -22.29 -10.44 -4.67
C ILE A 64 -23.74 -10.71 -5.10
N LEU A 65 -24.68 -10.75 -4.14
CA LEU A 65 -26.11 -10.87 -4.44
C LEU A 65 -26.61 -9.72 -5.31
N ALA A 66 -26.16 -8.48 -5.05
CA ALA A 66 -26.52 -7.33 -5.86
C ALA A 66 -25.98 -7.40 -7.32
N ILE A 67 -24.79 -7.98 -7.51
CA ILE A 67 -24.23 -8.26 -8.85
C ILE A 67 -25.09 -9.31 -9.56
N GLN A 68 -25.32 -10.45 -8.92
CA GLN A 68 -26.06 -11.57 -9.51
C GLN A 68 -27.50 -11.21 -9.88
N ILE A 69 -28.17 -10.39 -9.06
CA ILE A 69 -29.51 -9.88 -9.39
C ILE A 69 -29.47 -8.98 -10.63
N ALA A 70 -28.49 -8.09 -10.74
CA ALA A 70 -28.36 -7.23 -11.92
C ALA A 70 -28.04 -8.05 -13.19
N GLU A 71 -27.17 -9.04 -13.10
CA GLU A 71 -26.88 -9.98 -14.20
C GLU A 71 -28.13 -10.77 -14.62
N ALA A 72 -28.88 -11.30 -13.66
CA ALA A 72 -30.12 -12.04 -13.93
C ALA A 72 -31.21 -11.16 -14.58
N MET A 73 -31.17 -9.85 -14.36
CA MET A 73 -32.03 -8.87 -15.04
C MET A 73 -31.53 -8.49 -16.45
N GLY A 74 -30.41 -9.05 -16.91
CA GLY A 74 -29.84 -8.79 -18.22
C GLY A 74 -29.07 -7.47 -18.33
N TYR A 75 -28.60 -6.92 -17.21
CA TYR A 75 -27.75 -5.72 -17.26
C TYR A 75 -26.31 -6.05 -17.68
N PRO A 76 -25.63 -5.14 -18.39
CA PRO A 76 -24.21 -5.31 -18.72
C PRO A 76 -23.33 -5.43 -17.47
N ASP A 77 -22.23 -6.18 -17.59
CA ASP A 77 -21.30 -6.50 -16.49
C ASP A 77 -20.88 -5.27 -15.67
N TYR A 78 -20.55 -4.15 -16.35
CA TYR A 78 -20.13 -2.94 -15.65
C TYR A 78 -21.22 -2.32 -14.77
N ILE A 79 -22.50 -2.44 -15.16
CA ILE A 79 -23.64 -2.02 -14.34
C ILE A 79 -23.87 -3.01 -13.19
N SER A 80 -23.69 -4.30 -13.45
CA SER A 80 -23.81 -5.33 -12.42
C SER A 80 -22.74 -5.15 -11.33
N PHE A 81 -21.48 -4.93 -11.69
CA PHE A 81 -20.43 -4.58 -10.74
C PHE A 81 -20.71 -3.29 -9.98
N LEU A 82 -21.23 -2.27 -10.65
CA LEU A 82 -21.61 -1.03 -9.98
C LEU A 82 -22.78 -1.23 -9.00
N SER A 83 -23.73 -2.12 -9.28
CA SER A 83 -24.77 -2.55 -8.33
C SER A 83 -24.15 -3.16 -7.06
N GLY A 84 -23.13 -4.02 -7.22
CA GLY A 84 -22.33 -4.53 -6.10
C GLY A 84 -21.68 -3.42 -5.28
N TYR A 85 -21.07 -2.43 -5.93
CA TYR A 85 -20.48 -1.28 -5.24
C TYR A 85 -21.52 -0.43 -4.50
N PHE A 86 -22.71 -0.26 -5.08
CA PHE A 86 -23.81 0.43 -4.41
C PHE A 86 -24.25 -0.29 -3.13
N ALA A 87 -24.06 -1.62 -3.02
CA ALA A 87 -24.25 -2.32 -1.75
C ALA A 87 -23.21 -1.92 -0.68
N VAL A 88 -21.98 -1.58 -1.07
CA VAL A 88 -20.99 -0.98 -0.15
C VAL A 88 -21.48 0.39 0.31
N ILE A 89 -21.94 1.24 -0.62
CA ILE A 89 -22.49 2.57 -0.30
C ILE A 89 -23.68 2.45 0.66
N GLY A 90 -24.60 1.51 0.39
CA GLY A 90 -25.76 1.25 1.25
C GLY A 90 -25.37 0.79 2.65
N HIS A 91 -24.34 -0.05 2.79
CA HIS A 91 -23.85 -0.48 4.10
C HIS A 91 -23.24 0.68 4.91
N VAL A 92 -22.53 1.60 4.24
CA VAL A 92 -21.91 2.77 4.90
C VAL A 92 -22.94 3.85 5.22
N PHE A 93 -23.88 4.10 4.30
CA PHE A 93 -24.89 5.16 4.38
C PHE A 93 -26.33 4.61 4.28
N PRO A 94 -26.79 3.77 5.23
CA PRO A 94 -28.15 3.24 5.24
C PRO A 94 -29.18 4.34 5.53
N PHE A 95 -30.17 4.50 4.65
CA PHE A 95 -31.14 5.61 4.69
C PHE A 95 -31.95 5.69 6.00
N TYR A 96 -32.41 4.54 6.52
CA TYR A 96 -33.26 4.48 7.74
C TYR A 96 -32.46 4.63 9.05
N LEU A 97 -31.14 4.71 8.96
CA LEU A 97 -30.23 4.89 10.09
C LEU A 97 -29.57 6.28 10.04
N HIS A 98 -30.22 7.27 9.42
CA HIS A 98 -29.69 8.62 9.24
C HIS A 98 -28.31 8.62 8.57
N PHE A 99 -28.10 7.70 7.61
CA PHE A 99 -26.85 7.54 6.86
C PHE A 99 -25.62 7.26 7.75
N ARG A 100 -25.82 6.59 8.89
CA ARG A 100 -24.74 6.14 9.79
C ARG A 100 -24.77 4.62 9.93
N GLY A 101 -23.97 3.94 9.11
CA GLY A 101 -23.87 2.48 9.05
C GLY A 101 -22.52 1.92 9.54
N GLY A 102 -22.00 0.92 8.82
CA GLY A 102 -20.69 0.32 9.10
C GLY A 102 -19.57 0.90 8.23
N LYS A 103 -18.34 0.37 8.38
CA LYS A 103 -17.16 0.85 7.62
C LYS A 103 -17.10 0.35 6.17
N GLY A 104 -17.91 -0.65 5.78
CA GLY A 104 -17.93 -1.21 4.42
C GLY A 104 -16.86 -2.26 4.11
N ALA A 105 -15.98 -2.57 5.07
CA ALA A 105 -14.85 -3.48 4.87
C ALA A 105 -15.30 -4.89 4.45
N ALA A 106 -16.22 -5.52 5.18
CA ALA A 106 -16.67 -6.88 4.90
C ALA A 106 -17.32 -7.02 3.51
N THR A 107 -18.16 -6.05 3.12
CA THR A 107 -18.80 -6.03 1.79
C THR A 107 -17.79 -5.83 0.68
N THR A 108 -16.82 -4.94 0.87
CA THR A 108 -15.77 -4.69 -0.12
C THR A 108 -14.83 -5.90 -0.25
N VAL A 109 -14.45 -6.55 0.87
CA VAL A 109 -13.66 -7.79 0.85
C VAL A 109 -14.41 -8.92 0.15
N GLY A 110 -15.70 -9.11 0.43
CA GLY A 110 -16.49 -10.14 -0.22
C GLY A 110 -16.58 -9.95 -1.74
N LEU A 111 -16.81 -8.72 -2.20
CA LEU A 111 -16.74 -8.35 -3.61
C LEU A 111 -15.35 -8.61 -4.21
N LEU A 112 -14.29 -8.24 -3.50
CA LEU A 112 -12.92 -8.45 -3.96
C LEU A 112 -12.63 -9.95 -4.11
N LEU A 113 -12.99 -10.78 -3.12
CA LEU A 113 -12.81 -12.23 -3.17
C LEU A 113 -13.61 -12.85 -4.32
N PHE A 114 -14.83 -12.39 -4.57
CA PHE A 114 -15.62 -12.82 -5.72
C PHE A 114 -14.95 -12.49 -7.06
N SER A 115 -14.45 -11.25 -7.23
CA SER A 115 -13.73 -10.85 -8.44
C SER A 115 -12.41 -11.61 -8.61
N LEU A 116 -11.66 -11.83 -7.52
CA LEU A 116 -10.43 -12.62 -7.53
C LEU A 116 -10.69 -14.09 -7.87
N TRP A 117 -11.76 -14.68 -7.33
CA TRP A 117 -12.17 -16.05 -7.64
C TRP A 117 -12.41 -16.21 -9.14
N ASN A 118 -13.21 -15.33 -9.73
CA ASN A 118 -13.50 -15.36 -11.16
C ASN A 118 -12.24 -15.13 -12.02
N THR A 119 -11.31 -14.31 -11.55
CA THR A 119 -10.05 -14.04 -12.24
C THR A 119 -9.08 -15.22 -12.15
N TRP A 120 -8.73 -15.64 -10.95
CA TRP A 120 -7.64 -16.59 -10.69
C TRP A 120 -7.97 -18.00 -11.17
N LEU A 121 -9.24 -18.38 -11.24
CA LEU A 121 -9.64 -19.64 -11.87
C LEU A 121 -9.34 -19.71 -13.37
N THR A 122 -9.13 -18.57 -14.03
CA THR A 122 -8.77 -18.53 -15.46
C THR A 122 -7.27 -18.58 -15.72
N LEU A 123 -6.45 -18.34 -14.69
CA LEU A 123 -4.99 -18.36 -14.82
C LEU A 123 -4.45 -19.80 -14.86
N PRO A 124 -3.34 -20.05 -15.60
CA PRO A 124 -2.65 -21.33 -15.53
C PRO A 124 -2.23 -21.66 -14.08
N PHE A 125 -2.39 -22.90 -13.67
CA PHE A 125 -2.11 -23.33 -12.29
C PHE A 125 -0.69 -22.97 -11.79
N PRO A 126 0.40 -23.16 -12.58
CA PRO A 126 1.74 -22.75 -12.13
C PRO A 126 1.85 -21.24 -11.90
N THR A 127 1.20 -20.45 -12.74
CA THR A 127 1.17 -18.98 -12.64
C THR A 127 0.48 -18.55 -11.35
N LEU A 128 -0.70 -19.12 -11.08
CA LEU A 128 -1.44 -18.89 -9.84
C LEU A 128 -0.60 -19.25 -8.60
N LEU A 129 0.10 -20.38 -8.64
CA LEU A 129 0.93 -20.82 -7.52
C LEU A 129 2.08 -19.83 -7.24
N THR A 130 2.72 -19.31 -8.29
CA THR A 130 3.77 -18.28 -8.13
C THR A 130 3.21 -16.96 -7.60
N ASP A 131 2.06 -16.51 -8.11
CA ASP A 131 1.39 -15.29 -7.64
C ASP A 131 1.04 -15.40 -6.15
N LEU A 132 0.45 -16.54 -5.75
CA LEU A 132 0.09 -16.82 -4.36
C LEU A 132 1.32 -16.96 -3.46
N PHE A 133 2.42 -17.54 -3.94
CA PHE A 133 3.65 -17.67 -3.15
C PHE A 133 4.17 -16.30 -2.69
N PHE A 134 4.34 -15.34 -3.60
CA PHE A 134 4.83 -14.01 -3.24
C PHE A 134 3.84 -13.22 -2.38
N LEU A 135 2.52 -13.32 -2.66
CA LEU A 135 1.50 -12.66 -1.84
C LEU A 135 1.44 -13.23 -0.42
N LEU A 136 1.48 -14.56 -0.27
CA LEU A 136 1.49 -15.22 1.05
C LEU A 136 2.79 -14.94 1.80
N LEU A 137 3.91 -14.78 1.10
CA LEU A 137 5.17 -14.36 1.73
C LEU A 137 5.02 -12.96 2.36
N ILE A 138 4.46 -11.99 1.63
CA ILE A 138 4.17 -10.63 2.15
C ILE A 138 3.22 -10.72 3.35
N VAL A 139 2.09 -11.41 3.19
CA VAL A 139 1.06 -11.55 4.24
C VAL A 139 1.64 -12.17 5.49
N SER A 140 2.41 -13.26 5.37
CA SER A 140 2.96 -13.99 6.52
C SER A 140 3.96 -13.16 7.31
N VAL A 141 4.90 -12.49 6.66
CA VAL A 141 5.92 -11.67 7.32
C VAL A 141 5.32 -10.40 7.95
N LEU A 142 4.41 -9.71 7.26
CA LEU A 142 3.71 -8.56 7.83
C LEU A 142 2.80 -8.95 8.99
N SER A 143 2.11 -10.09 8.90
CA SER A 143 1.23 -10.58 9.98
C SER A 143 2.02 -10.98 11.22
N TRP A 144 3.16 -11.65 11.03
CA TRP A 144 4.09 -11.99 12.11
C TRP A 144 4.62 -10.74 12.82
N THR A 145 4.95 -9.71 12.05
CA THR A 145 5.54 -8.46 12.56
C THR A 145 4.51 -7.58 13.25
N THR A 146 3.41 -7.26 12.57
CA THR A 146 2.47 -6.20 12.96
C THR A 146 1.29 -6.73 13.79
N LYS A 147 0.85 -7.97 13.51
CA LYS A 147 -0.39 -8.56 14.04
C LYS A 147 -1.64 -7.68 13.80
N LYS A 148 -1.58 -6.76 12.84
CA LYS A 148 -2.63 -5.75 12.57
C LYS A 148 -3.05 -5.84 11.10
N GLY A 149 -4.25 -6.35 10.86
CA GLY A 149 -4.77 -6.59 9.50
C GLY A 149 -4.80 -5.35 8.61
N ASP A 150 -5.10 -4.17 9.17
CA ASP A 150 -5.10 -2.90 8.42
C ASP A 150 -3.71 -2.56 7.87
N VAL A 151 -2.66 -2.80 8.67
CA VAL A 151 -1.26 -2.56 8.25
C VAL A 151 -0.87 -3.56 7.17
N VAL A 152 -1.20 -4.84 7.33
CA VAL A 152 -0.99 -5.86 6.28
C VAL A 152 -1.67 -5.44 4.98
N GLY A 153 -2.91 -4.99 5.06
CA GLY A 153 -3.70 -4.57 3.90
C GLY A 153 -3.12 -3.39 3.13
N ILE A 154 -2.48 -2.41 3.82
CA ILE A 154 -1.84 -1.26 3.14
C ILE A 154 -0.71 -1.70 2.19
N PHE A 155 0.00 -2.78 2.48
CA PHE A 155 1.07 -3.27 1.59
C PHE A 155 0.57 -4.32 0.60
N VAL A 156 -0.29 -5.24 1.04
CA VAL A 156 -0.76 -6.37 0.22
C VAL A 156 -1.71 -5.93 -0.88
N LEU A 157 -2.59 -4.95 -0.62
CA LEU A 157 -3.58 -4.52 -1.62
C LEU A 157 -2.94 -3.82 -2.83
N PRO A 158 -1.95 -2.90 -2.67
CA PRO A 158 -1.17 -2.41 -3.81
C PRO A 158 -0.42 -3.52 -4.55
N ALA A 159 0.23 -4.43 -3.83
CA ALA A 159 0.94 -5.56 -4.45
C ALA A 159 -0.02 -6.41 -5.32
N LEU A 160 -1.19 -6.73 -4.79
CA LEU A 160 -2.26 -7.40 -5.52
C LEU A 160 -2.68 -6.60 -6.77
N SER A 161 -2.88 -5.27 -6.64
CA SER A 161 -3.26 -4.43 -7.77
C SER A 161 -2.23 -4.44 -8.90
N VAL A 162 -0.93 -4.40 -8.58
CA VAL A 162 0.17 -4.45 -9.55
C VAL A 162 0.15 -5.79 -10.28
N LEU A 163 0.05 -6.88 -9.54
CA LEU A 163 0.03 -8.23 -10.08
C LEU A 163 -1.12 -8.42 -11.07
N LEU A 164 -2.34 -8.06 -10.69
CA LEU A 164 -3.51 -8.20 -11.57
C LEU A 164 -3.41 -7.31 -12.81
N THR A 165 -2.77 -6.14 -12.70
CA THR A 165 -2.51 -5.24 -13.84
C THR A 165 -1.55 -5.86 -14.82
N LEU A 166 -0.44 -6.42 -14.34
CA LEU A 166 0.55 -7.10 -15.18
C LEU A 166 -0.03 -8.36 -15.84
N ARG A 167 -0.97 -9.03 -15.15
CA ARG A 167 -1.72 -10.18 -15.69
C ARG A 167 -2.81 -9.80 -16.69
N ARG A 168 -3.07 -8.51 -16.91
CA ARG A 168 -4.10 -7.99 -17.84
C ARG A 168 -5.48 -8.60 -17.61
N VAL A 169 -5.86 -8.65 -16.34
CA VAL A 169 -7.15 -9.19 -15.89
C VAL A 169 -8.31 -8.31 -16.39
N ASN A 170 -9.40 -8.96 -16.81
CA ASN A 170 -10.62 -8.27 -17.21
C ASN A 170 -11.27 -7.55 -16.01
N ASP A 171 -11.98 -6.46 -16.27
CA ASP A 171 -12.70 -5.69 -15.23
C ASP A 171 -11.84 -5.18 -14.08
N ILE A 172 -10.54 -4.98 -14.35
CA ILE A 172 -9.57 -4.51 -13.37
C ILE A 172 -9.95 -3.17 -12.73
N TRP A 173 -10.69 -2.33 -13.45
CA TRP A 173 -11.20 -1.06 -12.93
C TRP A 173 -12.07 -1.27 -11.67
N PHE A 174 -12.86 -2.34 -11.63
CA PHE A 174 -13.72 -2.65 -10.49
C PHE A 174 -12.89 -3.14 -9.32
N ILE A 175 -11.91 -4.02 -9.57
CA ILE A 175 -10.97 -4.48 -8.55
C ILE A 175 -10.18 -3.31 -7.96
N TRP A 176 -9.73 -2.37 -8.79
CA TRP A 176 -9.05 -1.15 -8.35
C TRP A 176 -9.96 -0.29 -7.47
N LEU A 177 -11.23 -0.12 -7.84
CA LEU A 177 -12.21 0.60 -7.03
C LEU A 177 -12.35 -0.03 -5.63
N LEU A 178 -12.42 -1.36 -5.55
CA LEU A 178 -12.49 -2.11 -4.29
C LEU A 178 -11.19 -1.98 -3.48
N ILE A 179 -10.03 -2.11 -4.11
CA ILE A 179 -8.71 -1.95 -3.48
C ILE A 179 -8.56 -0.54 -2.91
N VAL A 180 -8.89 0.51 -3.66
CA VAL A 180 -8.84 1.90 -3.19
C VAL A 180 -9.77 2.11 -2.01
N THR A 181 -10.98 1.54 -2.05
CA THR A 181 -11.95 1.60 -0.95
C THR A 181 -11.38 0.95 0.32
N LEU A 182 -10.78 -0.24 0.21
CA LEU A 182 -10.15 -0.92 1.35
C LEU A 182 -8.91 -0.18 1.85
N MET A 183 -8.07 0.36 0.96
CA MET A 183 -6.91 1.17 1.35
C MET A 183 -7.35 2.40 2.15
N PHE A 184 -8.42 3.08 1.73
CA PHE A 184 -8.97 4.20 2.48
C PHE A 184 -9.47 3.80 3.86
N ILE A 185 -10.20 2.68 3.96
CA ILE A 185 -10.66 2.13 5.25
C ILE A 185 -9.48 1.79 6.16
N ASN A 186 -8.49 1.06 5.65
CA ASN A 186 -7.32 0.64 6.42
C ASN A 186 -6.49 1.85 6.89
N LEU A 187 -6.29 2.84 6.01
CA LEU A 187 -5.56 4.06 6.35
C LEU A 187 -6.29 4.84 7.44
N LYS A 188 -7.62 4.98 7.33
CA LYS A 188 -8.43 5.61 8.37
C LYS A 188 -8.30 4.88 9.71
N ASN A 189 -8.37 3.54 9.70
CA ASN A 189 -8.21 2.73 10.91
C ASN A 189 -6.82 2.91 11.54
N ILE A 190 -5.75 2.92 10.73
CA ILE A 190 -4.37 3.14 11.19
C ILE A 190 -4.20 4.52 11.84
N LEU A 191 -4.80 5.56 11.27
CA LEU A 191 -4.75 6.92 11.81
C LEU A 191 -5.59 7.04 13.10
N GLU A 192 -6.79 6.47 13.14
CA GLU A 192 -7.67 6.46 14.31
C GLU A 192 -7.04 5.71 15.50
N GLU A 193 -6.44 4.55 15.24
CA GLU A 193 -5.80 3.70 16.25
C GLU A 193 -4.33 4.07 16.53
N LYS A 194 -3.76 5.05 15.79
CA LYS A 194 -2.34 5.46 15.87
C LYS A 194 -1.37 4.28 15.78
N LEU A 195 -1.58 3.40 14.79
CA LEU A 195 -0.80 2.15 14.65
C LEU A 195 0.62 2.34 14.12
N ILE A 196 0.92 3.49 13.52
CA ILE A 196 2.23 3.79 12.94
C ILE A 196 2.83 4.99 13.67
N GLU A 197 4.04 4.83 14.17
CA GLU A 197 4.83 5.89 14.77
C GLU A 197 5.71 6.55 13.70
N LEU A 198 5.65 7.88 13.65
CA LEU A 198 6.39 8.70 12.68
C LEU A 198 7.23 9.74 13.41
N ASP A 199 8.40 10.04 12.86
CA ASP A 199 9.29 11.09 13.34
C ASP A 199 8.78 12.50 12.97
N GLU A 200 9.45 13.54 13.46
CA GLU A 200 9.04 14.95 13.25
C GLU A 200 8.97 15.37 11.76
N ALA A 201 9.68 14.66 10.87
CA ALA A 201 9.60 14.82 9.42
C ALA A 201 8.97 13.60 8.73
N GLY A 202 8.19 12.81 9.46
CA GLY A 202 7.65 11.52 9.00
C GLY A 202 6.61 11.64 7.90
N TRP A 203 6.08 12.84 7.66
CA TRP A 203 5.28 13.13 6.47
C TRP A 203 6.04 12.82 5.17
N ARG A 204 7.39 12.92 5.17
CA ARG A 204 8.24 12.58 4.03
C ARG A 204 8.11 11.11 3.63
N VAL A 205 7.76 10.23 4.57
CA VAL A 205 7.52 8.82 4.27
C VAL A 205 6.30 8.66 3.37
N PHE A 206 5.25 9.46 3.56
CA PHE A 206 4.04 9.42 2.73
C PHE A 206 4.22 10.07 1.35
N ILE A 207 5.14 11.03 1.22
CA ILE A 207 5.47 11.60 -0.10
C ILE A 207 6.51 10.74 -0.84
N ARG A 208 7.22 9.85 -0.15
CA ARG A 208 8.25 9.00 -0.77
C ARG A 208 7.73 8.18 -1.96
N PRO A 209 6.51 7.60 -1.99
CA PRO A 209 5.97 6.98 -3.19
C PRO A 209 5.89 7.91 -4.41
N THR A 210 5.82 9.24 -4.24
CA THR A 210 5.89 10.16 -5.39
C THR A 210 7.28 10.18 -6.01
N SER A 211 8.33 9.76 -5.30
CA SER A 211 9.65 9.56 -5.92
C SER A 211 9.63 8.44 -6.95
N PHE A 212 8.65 7.54 -6.92
CA PHE A 212 8.44 6.54 -7.98
C PHE A 212 8.17 7.20 -9.34
N LEU A 213 7.56 8.38 -9.38
CA LEU A 213 7.38 9.15 -10.62
C LEU A 213 8.72 9.46 -11.29
N LEU A 214 9.79 9.71 -10.53
CA LEU A 214 11.13 9.93 -11.10
C LEU A 214 11.62 8.67 -11.81
N PHE A 215 11.41 7.49 -11.24
CA PHE A 215 11.80 6.23 -11.87
C PHE A 215 10.98 5.96 -13.14
N VAL A 216 9.67 6.23 -13.12
CA VAL A 216 8.82 6.13 -14.31
C VAL A 216 9.27 7.12 -15.40
N LEU A 217 9.61 8.36 -15.04
CA LEU A 217 10.17 9.33 -15.97
C LEU A 217 11.49 8.82 -16.57
N GLY A 218 12.39 8.24 -15.78
CA GLY A 218 13.65 7.66 -16.27
C GLY A 218 13.47 6.49 -17.24
N MET A 219 12.31 5.81 -17.19
CA MET A 219 11.96 4.76 -18.14
C MET A 219 11.38 5.27 -19.46
N THR A 220 10.71 6.42 -19.41
CA THR A 220 9.96 7.00 -20.54
C THR A 220 10.74 8.05 -21.32
N MET A 221 11.62 8.79 -20.64
CA MET A 221 12.44 9.84 -21.24
C MET A 221 13.72 9.28 -21.84
N GLU A 222 14.35 10.04 -22.75
CA GLU A 222 15.72 9.77 -23.15
C GLU A 222 16.67 9.96 -21.96
N LYS A 223 17.70 9.10 -21.87
CA LYS A 223 18.63 9.08 -20.73
C LYS A 223 19.30 10.45 -20.50
N GLY A 224 19.65 11.18 -21.56
CA GLY A 224 20.24 12.52 -21.47
C GLY A 224 19.29 13.54 -20.82
N ASP A 225 18.04 13.60 -21.29
CA ASP A 225 17.02 14.52 -20.78
C ASP A 225 16.64 14.20 -19.33
N PHE A 226 16.52 12.90 -19.01
CA PHE A 226 16.26 12.47 -17.64
C PHE A 226 17.39 12.87 -16.68
N LEU A 227 18.65 12.65 -17.08
CA LEU A 227 19.81 13.03 -16.27
C LEU A 227 19.91 14.55 -16.12
N LEU A 228 19.59 15.33 -17.17
CA LEU A 228 19.53 16.79 -17.08
C LEU A 228 18.46 17.24 -16.09
N LEU A 229 17.22 16.74 -16.23
CA LEU A 229 16.11 17.08 -15.34
C LEU A 229 16.44 16.76 -13.89
N THR A 230 16.89 15.54 -13.62
CA THR A 230 17.23 15.09 -12.26
C THR A 230 18.42 15.86 -11.69
N THR A 231 19.43 16.21 -12.49
CA THR A 231 20.56 17.04 -12.07
C THR A 231 20.13 18.46 -11.71
N VAL A 232 19.20 19.05 -12.47
CA VAL A 232 18.63 20.37 -12.14
C VAL A 232 17.89 20.30 -10.79
N VAL A 233 17.04 19.30 -10.60
CA VAL A 233 16.31 19.09 -9.33
C VAL A 233 17.29 18.87 -8.17
N PHE A 234 18.29 18.00 -8.35
CA PHE A 234 19.35 17.77 -7.38
C PHE A 234 20.09 19.06 -7.02
N SER A 235 20.46 19.87 -8.01
CA SER A 235 21.20 21.12 -7.79
C SER A 235 20.42 22.10 -6.91
N VAL A 236 19.09 22.17 -7.07
CA VAL A 236 18.23 23.01 -6.22
C VAL A 236 18.23 22.52 -4.77
N PHE A 237 18.00 21.23 -4.53
CA PHE A 237 17.99 20.67 -3.18
C PHE A 237 19.37 20.71 -2.51
N PHE A 238 20.42 20.41 -3.27
CA PHE A 238 21.80 20.45 -2.80
C PHE A 238 22.22 21.88 -2.44
N LEU A 239 21.87 22.88 -3.26
CA LEU A 239 22.12 24.28 -2.94
C LEU A 239 21.40 24.70 -1.66
N ALA A 240 20.14 24.29 -1.49
CA ALA A 240 19.41 24.54 -0.25
C ALA A 240 20.10 23.91 0.97
N ASP A 241 20.63 22.69 0.84
CA ASP A 241 21.42 22.03 1.88
C ASP A 241 22.71 22.78 2.21
N VAL A 242 23.49 23.19 1.20
CA VAL A 242 24.73 23.94 1.39
C VAL A 242 24.46 25.27 2.09
N VAL A 243 23.46 26.02 1.61
CA VAL A 243 23.09 27.32 2.18
C VAL A 243 22.60 27.16 3.62
N ARG A 244 21.81 26.12 3.91
CA ARG A 244 21.36 25.77 5.26
C ARG A 244 22.52 25.45 6.20
N LEU A 245 23.53 24.71 5.74
CA LEU A 245 24.68 24.30 6.56
C LEU A 245 25.67 25.46 6.79
N LEU A 246 25.78 26.40 5.85
CA LEU A 246 26.67 27.55 5.97
C LEU A 246 26.04 28.73 6.74
N SER A 247 24.73 28.95 6.62
CA SER A 247 24.05 30.11 7.20
C SER A 247 23.30 29.77 8.48
N LYS A 248 23.75 30.30 9.62
CA LYS A 248 23.06 30.18 10.91
C LYS A 248 21.62 30.67 10.87
N ARG A 249 21.33 31.74 10.10
CA ARG A 249 19.98 32.28 9.94
C ARG A 249 19.07 31.27 9.25
N ILE A 250 19.53 30.66 8.16
CA ILE A 250 18.72 29.73 7.36
C ILE A 250 18.59 28.39 8.10
N HIS A 251 19.63 27.95 8.80
CA HIS A 251 19.55 26.83 9.74
C HIS A 251 18.42 27.04 10.75
N ARG A 252 18.38 28.19 11.43
CA ARG A 252 17.33 28.53 12.39
C ARG A 252 15.95 28.52 11.74
N PHE A 253 15.81 29.13 10.57
CA PHE A 253 14.55 29.16 9.83
C PHE A 253 13.99 27.76 9.61
N PHE A 254 14.77 26.83 9.03
CA PHE A 254 14.30 25.48 8.72
C PHE A 254 14.04 24.61 9.94
N HIS A 255 14.75 24.82 11.05
CA HIS A 255 14.70 23.93 12.22
C HIS A 255 13.87 24.46 13.38
N GLU A 256 13.74 25.78 13.53
CA GLU A 256 13.06 26.42 14.66
C GLU A 256 11.79 27.15 14.21
N GLU A 257 11.88 27.98 13.18
CA GLU A 257 10.78 28.89 12.76
C GLU A 257 9.74 28.22 11.85
N LEU A 258 10.19 27.28 11.00
CA LEU A 258 9.28 26.58 10.10
C LEU A 258 8.44 25.56 10.88
N GLU A 259 7.12 25.75 10.90
CA GLU A 259 6.17 24.84 11.55
C GLU A 259 6.21 23.45 10.91
N PHE A 260 6.29 23.41 9.58
CA PHE A 260 6.40 22.17 8.82
C PHE A 260 7.86 21.73 8.71
N LYS A 261 8.30 20.83 9.60
CA LYS A 261 9.69 20.37 9.63
C LYS A 261 10.04 19.62 8.35
N ILE A 262 10.90 20.24 7.55
CA ILE A 262 11.46 19.61 6.36
C ILE A 262 12.51 18.61 6.82
N TYR A 263 13.62 19.04 7.42
CA TYR A 263 14.75 18.16 7.76
C TYR A 263 14.52 17.36 9.05
N ARG A 264 15.07 16.14 9.08
CA ARG A 264 15.09 15.33 10.30
C ARG A 264 16.09 15.86 11.33
N LYS A 265 16.00 15.37 12.58
CA LYS A 265 16.88 15.79 13.69
C LYS A 265 18.34 15.42 13.43
N ASP A 266 18.57 14.20 12.95
CA ASP A 266 19.86 13.64 12.55
C ASP A 266 20.44 14.36 11.32
N GLU A 267 19.61 14.95 10.46
CA GLU A 267 20.03 15.74 9.29
C GLU A 267 20.48 17.17 9.62
N ARG A 268 20.45 17.60 10.89
CA ARG A 268 20.74 19.01 11.27
C ARG A 268 22.14 19.49 10.86
N LYS A 269 23.12 18.59 10.84
CA LYS A 269 24.54 18.92 10.60
C LYS A 269 25.13 18.25 9.36
N GLN A 270 24.30 17.57 8.57
CA GLN A 270 24.72 16.81 7.39
C GLN A 270 23.81 17.11 6.21
N ILE A 271 24.24 16.70 5.01
CA ILE A 271 23.42 16.78 3.79
C ILE A 271 22.16 15.93 4.00
N SER A 272 21.03 16.37 3.43
CA SER A 272 19.77 15.67 3.61
C SER A 272 19.68 14.37 2.81
N SER A 273 18.86 13.44 3.31
CA SER A 273 18.53 12.20 2.60
C SER A 273 17.88 12.45 1.24
N ILE A 274 17.21 13.60 1.02
CA ILE A 274 16.61 13.95 -0.28
C ILE A 274 17.72 14.21 -1.32
N SER A 275 18.72 15.01 -0.98
CA SER A 275 19.85 15.30 -1.86
C SER A 275 20.65 14.01 -2.16
N LEU A 276 20.87 13.18 -1.14
CA LEU A 276 21.57 11.90 -1.28
C LEU A 276 20.78 10.89 -2.11
N PHE A 277 19.46 10.82 -1.93
CA PHE A 277 18.57 10.02 -2.77
C PHE A 277 18.67 10.42 -4.24
N LEU A 278 18.55 11.72 -4.56
CA LEU A 278 18.67 12.21 -5.94
C LEU A 278 20.05 11.91 -6.54
N LEU A 279 21.11 12.03 -5.74
CA LEU A 279 22.46 11.64 -6.15
C LEU A 279 22.53 10.14 -6.49
N GLY A 280 21.96 9.28 -5.65
CA GLY A 280 21.86 7.84 -5.89
C GLY A 280 21.14 7.54 -7.20
N VAL A 281 19.99 8.19 -7.46
CA VAL A 281 19.23 8.06 -8.71
C VAL A 281 20.08 8.48 -9.92
N ILE A 282 20.72 9.64 -9.86
CA ILE A 282 21.57 10.16 -10.95
C ILE A 282 22.69 9.16 -11.25
N LEU A 283 23.43 8.72 -10.22
CA LEU A 283 24.56 7.81 -10.40
C LEU A 283 24.10 6.45 -10.95
N SER A 284 22.98 5.90 -10.47
CA SER A 284 22.42 4.64 -10.99
C SER A 284 22.06 4.76 -12.47
N PHE A 285 21.31 5.80 -12.88
CA PHE A 285 20.93 5.98 -14.28
C PHE A 285 22.10 6.39 -15.17
N LEU A 286 23.11 7.08 -14.63
CA LEU A 286 24.31 7.46 -15.36
C LEU A 286 25.15 6.23 -15.70
N LEU A 287 25.44 5.40 -14.70
CA LEU A 287 26.42 4.31 -14.79
C LEU A 287 25.84 3.01 -15.37
N PHE A 288 24.54 2.76 -15.19
CA PHE A 288 23.93 1.48 -15.54
C PHE A 288 22.85 1.62 -16.61
N ASP A 289 22.37 0.46 -17.08
CA ASP A 289 21.20 0.38 -17.96
C ASP A 289 19.94 0.90 -17.25
N LYS A 290 19.02 1.51 -18.01
CA LYS A 290 17.81 2.14 -17.45
C LYS A 290 16.90 1.13 -16.73
N HIS A 291 16.83 -0.12 -17.20
CA HIS A 291 16.00 -1.16 -16.59
C HIS A 291 16.57 -1.59 -15.23
N ILE A 292 17.90 -1.70 -15.15
CA ILE A 292 18.64 -2.01 -13.92
C ILE A 292 18.48 -0.86 -12.90
N ALA A 293 18.72 0.38 -13.34
CA ALA A 293 18.61 1.55 -12.48
C ALA A 293 17.17 1.76 -11.98
N PHE A 294 16.17 1.55 -12.83
CA PHE A 294 14.75 1.56 -12.46
C PHE A 294 14.43 0.50 -11.40
N THR A 295 14.91 -0.72 -11.57
CA THR A 295 14.67 -1.85 -10.65
C THR A 295 15.29 -1.57 -9.28
N ALA A 296 16.55 -1.13 -9.23
CA ALA A 296 17.21 -0.74 -7.99
C ALA A 296 16.49 0.44 -7.31
N GLY A 297 15.98 1.38 -8.11
CA GLY A 297 15.14 2.48 -7.66
C GLY A 297 13.83 2.04 -6.99
N CYS A 298 13.20 0.99 -7.52
CA CYS A 298 11.99 0.42 -6.92
C CYS A 298 12.26 -0.16 -5.52
N PHE A 299 13.38 -0.85 -5.33
CA PHE A 299 13.78 -1.38 -4.01
C PHE A 299 13.95 -0.24 -3.00
N LEU A 300 14.59 0.86 -3.39
CA LEU A 300 14.73 2.03 -2.52
C LEU A 300 13.40 2.76 -2.28
N ALA A 301 12.54 2.87 -3.27
CA ALA A 301 11.27 3.59 -3.15
C ALA A 301 10.27 2.86 -2.24
N PHE A 302 10.23 1.52 -2.32
CA PHE A 302 9.20 0.72 -1.67
C PHE A 302 9.74 -0.21 -0.58
N GLY A 303 10.83 -0.93 -0.83
CA GLY A 303 11.47 -1.83 0.14
C GLY A 303 12.00 -1.08 1.37
N ASP A 304 12.91 -0.12 1.15
CA ASP A 304 13.47 0.73 2.23
C ASP A 304 12.38 1.52 2.96
N MET A 305 11.36 1.99 2.22
CA MET A 305 10.21 2.67 2.83
C MET A 305 9.44 1.73 3.78
N ALA A 306 9.11 0.52 3.32
CA ALA A 306 8.41 -0.47 4.13
C ALA A 306 9.25 -0.87 5.36
N ALA A 307 10.56 -1.08 5.17
CA ALA A 307 11.48 -1.40 6.24
C ALA A 307 11.53 -0.30 7.31
N LYS A 308 11.59 0.97 6.91
CA LYS A 308 11.60 2.12 7.83
C LYS A 308 10.28 2.28 8.59
N ILE A 309 9.12 2.19 7.91
CA ILE A 309 7.81 2.28 8.55
C ILE A 309 7.64 1.20 9.61
N ILE A 310 7.90 -0.05 9.23
CA ILE A 310 7.71 -1.20 10.11
C ILE A 310 8.76 -1.24 11.20
N GLY A 311 10.02 -0.94 10.90
CA GLY A 311 11.09 -0.92 11.89
C GLY A 311 10.88 0.14 12.97
N ALA A 312 10.37 1.32 12.60
CA ALA A 312 10.04 2.36 13.57
C ALA A 312 8.84 2.00 14.45
N SER A 313 7.77 1.41 13.87
CA SER A 313 6.51 1.20 14.58
C SER A 313 6.40 -0.15 15.30
N PHE A 314 7.08 -1.19 14.79
CA PHE A 314 6.94 -2.58 15.24
C PHE A 314 8.29 -3.27 15.50
N GLY A 315 9.41 -2.57 15.32
CA GLY A 315 10.75 -3.11 15.53
C GLY A 315 11.00 -3.50 16.98
N LYS A 316 11.45 -4.74 17.21
CA LYS A 316 11.72 -5.27 18.54
C LYS A 316 13.15 -5.75 18.68
N ARG A 317 13.68 -6.42 17.66
CA ARG A 317 15.02 -6.99 17.68
C ARG A 317 15.95 -6.12 16.85
N LYS A 318 17.03 -5.68 17.46
CA LYS A 318 18.07 -4.90 16.78
C LYS A 318 18.92 -5.79 15.87
N LEU A 319 19.29 -5.22 14.73
CA LEU A 319 20.23 -5.79 13.76
C LEU A 319 21.09 -4.63 13.26
N PHE A 320 22.31 -4.48 13.81
CA PHE A 320 23.10 -3.25 13.71
C PHE A 320 22.24 -2.02 14.09
N ASP A 321 22.20 -1.00 13.25
CA ASP A 321 21.41 0.22 13.46
C ASP A 321 19.94 0.06 13.02
N LYS A 322 19.58 -1.10 12.44
CA LYS A 322 18.25 -1.43 11.93
C LYS A 322 17.54 -2.42 12.86
N THR A 323 16.37 -2.88 12.43
CA THR A 323 15.56 -3.87 13.17
C THR A 323 15.28 -5.08 12.30
N VAL A 324 15.32 -6.29 12.88
CA VAL A 324 15.02 -7.54 12.17
C VAL A 324 13.64 -7.49 11.52
N GLU A 325 12.64 -6.97 12.23
CA GLU A 325 11.27 -6.85 11.73
C GLU A 325 11.17 -5.95 10.48
N GLY A 326 11.74 -4.75 10.54
CA GLY A 326 11.80 -3.82 9.41
C GLY A 326 12.53 -4.44 8.22
N THR A 327 13.72 -5.00 8.44
CA THR A 327 14.52 -5.66 7.40
C THR A 327 13.79 -6.80 6.72
N MET A 328 13.10 -7.67 7.47
CA MET A 328 12.36 -8.80 6.89
C MET A 328 11.19 -8.33 6.02
N VAL A 329 10.49 -7.26 6.41
CA VAL A 329 9.44 -6.66 5.57
C VAL A 329 10.05 -6.05 4.31
N GLY A 330 11.13 -5.26 4.44
CA GLY A 330 11.83 -4.68 3.30
C GLY A 330 12.22 -5.73 2.28
N LEU A 331 12.86 -6.81 2.74
CA LEU A 331 13.25 -7.94 1.90
C LEU A 331 12.06 -8.54 1.14
N VAL A 332 10.96 -8.86 1.82
CA VAL A 332 9.82 -9.50 1.16
C VAL A 332 9.13 -8.57 0.16
N ILE A 333 9.13 -7.27 0.42
CA ILE A 333 8.68 -6.26 -0.55
C ILE A 333 9.63 -6.21 -1.76
N ASP A 334 10.95 -6.24 -1.54
CA ASP A 334 11.93 -6.28 -2.63
C ASP A 334 11.82 -7.55 -3.48
N LEU A 335 11.59 -8.72 -2.87
CA LEU A 335 11.36 -9.98 -3.58
C LEU A 335 10.08 -9.92 -4.43
N PHE A 336 9.01 -9.30 -3.92
CA PHE A 336 7.79 -9.08 -4.71
C PHE A 336 8.02 -8.09 -5.86
N ILE A 337 8.78 -7.02 -5.63
CA ILE A 337 9.14 -6.07 -6.69
C ILE A 337 9.95 -6.79 -7.77
N ALA A 338 10.93 -7.59 -7.38
CA ALA A 338 11.73 -8.39 -8.32
C ALA A 338 10.85 -9.31 -9.17
N TYR A 339 9.85 -9.95 -8.54
CA TYR A 339 8.86 -10.75 -9.25
C TYR A 339 8.02 -9.92 -10.23
N ALA A 340 7.48 -8.77 -9.80
CA ALA A 340 6.69 -7.88 -10.65
C ALA A 340 7.51 -7.31 -11.83
N ILE A 341 8.77 -6.95 -11.60
CA ILE A 341 9.72 -6.52 -12.63
C ILE A 341 9.92 -7.63 -13.67
N SER A 342 10.10 -8.87 -13.22
CA SER A 342 10.22 -10.00 -14.13
C SER A 342 8.95 -10.25 -14.95
N LEU A 343 7.77 -10.14 -14.33
CA LEU A 343 6.48 -10.25 -15.04
C LEU A 343 6.28 -9.15 -16.10
N SER A 344 6.83 -7.96 -15.85
CA SER A 344 6.79 -6.86 -16.82
C SER A 344 7.77 -7.03 -18.00
N GLY A 345 8.68 -8.01 -17.93
CA GLY A 345 9.68 -8.27 -18.96
C GLY A 345 10.86 -7.30 -18.95
N LEU A 346 11.06 -6.53 -17.87
CA LEU A 346 12.15 -5.55 -17.78
C LEU A 346 13.50 -6.19 -17.45
N LEU A 347 13.50 -7.22 -16.60
CA LEU A 347 14.68 -8.02 -16.24
C LEU A 347 14.26 -9.48 -16.03
N ASP A 348 15.21 -10.40 -16.12
CA ASP A 348 14.96 -11.78 -15.73
C ASP A 348 14.79 -11.90 -14.20
N LEU A 349 14.08 -12.95 -13.77
CA LEU A 349 13.73 -13.14 -12.36
C LEU A 349 14.97 -13.30 -11.48
N SER A 350 16.01 -14.00 -11.95
CA SER A 350 17.24 -14.23 -11.19
C SER A 350 17.96 -12.93 -10.87
N SER A 351 18.20 -12.11 -11.90
CA SER A 351 18.86 -10.80 -11.74
C SER A 351 18.08 -9.91 -10.80
N ALA A 352 16.75 -9.81 -10.97
CA ALA A 352 15.92 -8.98 -10.12
C ALA A 352 15.91 -9.47 -8.65
N LEU A 353 15.82 -10.78 -8.41
CA LEU A 353 15.85 -11.34 -7.04
C LEU A 353 17.19 -11.10 -6.36
N ILE A 354 18.30 -11.29 -7.08
CA ILE A 354 19.65 -11.01 -6.56
C ILE A 354 19.81 -9.51 -6.27
N GLY A 355 19.25 -8.65 -7.14
CA GLY A 355 19.20 -7.21 -6.91
C GLY A 355 18.48 -6.83 -5.62
N GLY A 356 17.30 -7.42 -5.36
CA GLY A 356 16.53 -7.17 -4.14
C GLY A 356 17.23 -7.69 -2.88
N LEU A 357 17.81 -8.89 -2.93
CA LEU A 357 18.64 -9.41 -1.84
C LEU A 357 19.84 -8.50 -1.55
N THR A 358 20.51 -8.02 -2.59
CA THR A 358 21.63 -7.09 -2.48
C THR A 358 21.19 -5.78 -1.85
N ALA A 359 20.05 -5.23 -2.27
CA ALA A 359 19.49 -4.00 -1.70
C ALA A 359 19.26 -4.14 -0.19
N THR A 360 18.62 -5.24 0.23
CA THR A 360 18.41 -5.55 1.66
C THR A 360 19.74 -5.68 2.42
N VAL A 361 20.72 -6.42 1.88
CA VAL A 361 22.03 -6.59 2.54
C VAL A 361 22.74 -5.26 2.70
N CYS A 362 22.76 -4.43 1.65
CA CYS A 362 23.36 -3.10 1.71
C CYS A 362 22.65 -2.18 2.71
N GLU A 363 21.33 -2.29 2.88
CA GLU A 363 20.59 -1.50 3.86
C GLU A 363 20.92 -1.89 5.32
N ILE A 364 21.22 -3.18 5.57
CA ILE A 364 21.56 -3.69 6.90
C ILE A 364 22.98 -3.30 7.32
N LEU A 365 23.92 -3.33 6.37
CA LEU A 365 25.33 -3.16 6.68
C LEU A 365 25.63 -1.73 7.15
N PRO A 366 26.43 -1.55 8.24
CA PRO A 366 26.83 -0.23 8.73
C PRO A 366 27.93 0.36 7.84
N LEU A 367 27.57 0.72 6.60
CA LEU A 367 28.46 1.34 5.64
C LEU A 367 28.70 2.81 6.01
N SER A 368 29.85 3.34 5.60
CA SER A 368 30.17 4.76 5.77
C SER A 368 29.39 5.68 4.82
N ILE A 369 28.75 5.10 3.80
CA ILE A 369 27.95 5.79 2.79
C ILE A 369 26.47 5.63 3.14
N ASP A 370 25.70 6.71 2.98
CA ASP A 370 24.26 6.74 3.21
C ASP A 370 23.50 5.67 2.42
N ASP A 371 22.42 5.13 3.02
CA ASP A 371 21.62 4.05 2.44
C ASP A 371 20.93 4.48 1.13
N ASN A 372 20.58 5.76 0.97
CA ASN A 372 19.92 6.27 -0.23
C ASN A 372 20.87 6.36 -1.44
N VAL A 373 22.19 6.19 -1.24
CA VAL A 373 23.19 6.13 -2.32
C VAL A 373 23.72 4.71 -2.49
N SER A 374 24.09 4.05 -1.39
CA SER A 374 24.73 2.73 -1.43
C SER A 374 23.80 1.63 -1.93
N VAL A 375 22.55 1.59 -1.45
CA VAL A 375 21.55 0.57 -1.84
C VAL A 375 21.31 0.52 -3.36
N PRO A 376 20.92 1.63 -4.03
CA PRO A 376 20.63 1.56 -5.46
C PRO A 376 21.89 1.30 -6.30
N LEU A 377 23.07 1.77 -5.88
CA LEU A 377 24.33 1.53 -6.61
C LEU A 377 24.81 0.09 -6.48
N CYS A 378 24.84 -0.47 -5.27
CA CYS A 378 25.25 -1.86 -5.07
C CYS A 378 24.30 -2.83 -5.76
N SER A 379 22.98 -2.60 -5.63
CA SER A 379 21.97 -3.41 -6.32
C SER A 379 22.11 -3.33 -7.84
N SER A 380 22.30 -2.11 -8.40
CA SER A 380 22.53 -1.93 -9.84
C SER A 380 23.81 -2.60 -10.32
N LEU A 381 24.90 -2.48 -9.55
CA LEU A 381 26.18 -3.10 -9.88
C LEU A 381 26.07 -4.61 -9.94
N VAL A 382 25.51 -5.25 -8.92
CA VAL A 382 25.37 -6.72 -8.90
C VAL A 382 24.47 -7.20 -10.04
N MET A 383 23.34 -6.53 -10.30
CA MET A 383 22.47 -6.87 -11.42
C MET A 383 23.16 -6.70 -12.78
N SER A 384 24.09 -5.75 -12.93
CA SER A 384 24.80 -5.52 -14.20
C SER A 384 25.88 -6.56 -14.52
N LEU A 385 26.24 -7.41 -13.55
CA LEU A 385 27.25 -8.47 -13.68
C LEU A 385 26.65 -9.84 -14.02
N LEU A 386 25.31 -9.93 -14.03
CA LEU A 386 24.53 -11.12 -14.38
C LEU A 386 24.04 -10.99 -15.83
#